data_AF-A0A7Y5KZA5-F1
#
_entry.id   AF-A0A7Y5KZA5-F1
#
_cell.length_a   1.000
_cell.length_b   1.000
_cell.length_c   1.000
_cell.angle_alpha   90.00
_cell.angle_beta   90.00
_cell.angle_gamma   90.00
#
_symmetry.space_group_name_H-M   'P 1'
#
loop_
_entity.id
_entity.type
_entity.pdbx_description
1 polymer ?
#
loop_
_entity_poly.entity_id
_entity_poly.type
_entity_poly.pdbx_seq_one_letter_code
_entity_poly.pdbx_strand_id
1 'polypeptide(L)'
;MTRKASIGFGVAATLAVCLIACGDDTDTGGSGGGGGSAEGGQTSNGGSTNDGGSTSDGGSTSDGGSNAGGAGGGAAATWEAYCDARDAACGLDSVDVCVMQEECMRSLVRDDVEGPLLECLTTQCSEDMCIQQVYKEVGFTKEGEAFLGPCMDFTDACPEASNDLCSLPVILADEQLAQVQECFAQTCDVALTCVDSIISAFDECEGWL
;
A
#
# COMPACT_ATOMS: atom_id res chain seq x y z
N MET A 1 31.93 48.16 5.16
CA MET A 1 32.22 46.73 4.94
C MET A 1 31.92 46.00 6.24
N THR A 2 30.68 45.52 6.40
CA THR A 2 30.21 44.93 7.66
C THR A 2 29.70 43.54 7.31
N ARG A 3 30.49 42.51 7.62
CA ARG A 3 30.10 41.12 7.39
C ARG A 3 29.10 40.73 8.48
N LYS A 4 27.84 40.45 8.09
CA LYS A 4 26.88 39.74 8.94
C LYS A 4 27.28 38.26 8.97
N ALA A 5 27.64 37.77 10.14
CA ALA A 5 27.71 36.35 10.42
C ALA A 5 26.31 35.87 10.81
N SER A 6 25.74 34.97 10.02
CA SER A 6 24.52 34.25 10.36
C SER A 6 24.93 32.89 10.88
N ILE A 7 24.83 32.70 12.20
CA ILE A 7 24.89 31.40 12.87
C ILE A 7 23.43 30.98 13.00
N GLY A 8 23.00 30.08 12.12
CA GLY A 8 21.67 29.45 12.16
C GLY A 8 21.81 28.04 12.70
N PHE A 9 21.11 27.78 13.79
CA PHE A 9 21.12 26.56 14.58
C PHE A 9 20.88 25.29 13.74
N GLY A 10 21.80 24.34 13.86
CA GLY A 10 21.55 22.96 13.52
C GLY A 10 20.61 22.34 14.54
N VAL A 11 19.40 22.01 14.10
CA VAL A 11 18.65 20.88 14.65
C VAL A 11 18.88 19.75 13.66
N ALA A 12 19.96 19.00 13.88
CA ALA A 12 20.11 17.69 13.25
C ALA A 12 19.09 16.78 13.94
N ALA A 13 17.86 16.78 13.43
CA ALA A 13 16.95 15.68 13.65
C ALA A 13 17.54 14.50 12.86
N THR A 14 18.30 13.66 13.54
CA THR A 14 18.69 12.36 13.02
C THR A 14 17.43 11.50 13.00
N LEU A 15 16.51 11.76 12.06
CA LEU A 15 15.54 10.76 11.66
C LEU A 15 16.35 9.75 10.86
N ALA A 16 16.71 8.67 11.54
CA ALA A 16 17.06 7.44 10.85
C ALA A 16 15.75 6.95 10.21
N VAL A 17 15.46 7.46 9.01
CA VAL A 17 14.50 6.83 8.10
C VAL A 17 15.11 5.48 7.76
N CYS A 18 14.66 4.48 8.50
CA CYS A 18 14.81 3.10 8.12
C CYS A 18 13.87 2.86 6.93
N LEU A 19 14.27 3.31 5.74
CA LEU A 19 14.06 2.52 4.52
C LEU A 19 14.88 1.24 4.70
N ILE A 20 14.45 0.39 5.64
CA ILE A 20 14.94 -0.97 5.73
C ILE A 20 14.40 -1.62 4.48
N ALA A 21 15.33 -1.91 3.57
CA ALA A 21 15.16 -2.94 2.59
C ALA A 21 14.45 -4.14 3.24
N CYS A 22 13.18 -4.34 2.92
CA CYS A 22 12.47 -5.59 3.17
C CYS A 22 13.03 -6.62 2.18
N GLY A 23 14.23 -7.11 2.47
CA GLY A 23 14.95 -8.04 1.61
C GLY A 23 16.16 -8.64 2.31
N ASP A 24 15.92 -9.47 3.33
CA ASP A 24 16.91 -10.45 3.77
C ASP A 24 16.23 -11.83 3.85
N ASP A 25 16.02 -12.41 2.66
CA ASP A 25 15.79 -13.85 2.46
C ASP A 25 16.98 -14.63 3.02
N THR A 26 17.01 -14.84 4.34
CA THR A 26 17.90 -15.83 4.93
C THR A 26 17.32 -17.22 4.68
N ASP A 27 17.64 -17.72 3.49
CA ASP A 27 17.62 -19.13 3.09
C ASP A 27 18.16 -20.02 4.23
N THR A 28 17.26 -20.52 5.07
CA THR A 28 17.56 -21.62 5.98
C THR A 28 17.17 -22.91 5.28
N GLY A 29 18.17 -23.49 4.61
CA GLY A 29 18.09 -24.81 4.02
C GLY A 29 17.56 -25.86 5.01
N GLY A 30 16.40 -26.41 4.70
CA GLY A 30 15.79 -27.55 5.37
C GLY A 30 15.61 -28.70 4.38
N SER A 31 16.61 -29.57 4.28
CA SER A 31 16.54 -30.82 3.53
C SER A 31 15.76 -31.88 4.34
N GLY A 32 14.68 -32.41 3.77
CA GLY A 32 13.95 -33.59 4.26
C GLY A 32 12.51 -33.56 3.75
N GLY A 33 11.93 -34.57 3.11
CA GLY A 33 12.26 -35.97 3.00
C GLY A 33 10.98 -36.78 3.24
N GLY A 34 10.36 -37.27 2.17
CA GLY A 34 9.66 -38.57 2.15
C GLY A 34 8.15 -38.64 2.44
N GLY A 35 7.47 -39.41 1.57
CA GLY A 35 6.22 -40.15 1.82
C GLY A 35 4.94 -39.31 1.69
N GLY A 36 3.91 -39.66 0.91
CA GLY A 36 3.46 -40.95 0.44
C GLY A 36 1.97 -41.09 0.80
N SER A 37 1.11 -41.27 -0.22
CA SER A 37 -0.24 -41.85 -0.19
C SER A 37 -1.29 -41.36 0.82
N ALA A 38 -2.45 -40.90 0.33
CA ALA A 38 -3.70 -41.66 0.46
C ALA A 38 -4.88 -40.99 -0.26
N GLU A 39 -5.62 -41.84 -0.96
CA GLU A 39 -6.93 -41.63 -1.55
C GLU A 39 -8.02 -41.49 -0.48
N GLY A 40 -9.13 -40.82 -0.84
CA GLY A 40 -10.46 -41.17 -0.33
C GLY A 40 -11.13 -40.13 0.53
N GLY A 41 -12.31 -39.68 0.09
CA GLY A 41 -13.21 -38.88 0.91
C GLY A 41 -14.40 -38.34 0.13
N GLN A 42 -15.38 -39.20 -0.15
CA GLN A 42 -16.71 -38.80 -0.60
C GLN A 42 -17.43 -38.04 0.51
N THR A 43 -18.08 -36.92 0.20
CA THR A 43 -19.12 -36.35 1.05
C THR A 43 -20.48 -36.47 0.36
N SER A 44 -21.34 -37.27 1.00
CA SER A 44 -22.74 -37.47 0.66
C SER A 44 -23.62 -36.44 1.38
N ASN A 45 -24.64 -35.97 0.66
CA ASN A 45 -25.99 -35.56 1.05
C ASN A 45 -26.28 -35.10 2.50
N GLY A 46 -26.94 -33.94 2.59
CA GLY A 46 -28.11 -33.78 3.46
C GLY A 46 -28.13 -32.46 4.25
N GLY A 47 -29.10 -31.60 3.97
CA GLY A 47 -29.38 -30.44 4.81
C GLY A 47 -30.53 -29.61 4.26
N SER A 48 -31.72 -29.86 4.81
CA SER A 48 -33.01 -29.26 4.48
C SER A 48 -33.01 -27.71 4.44
N THR A 49 -33.62 -27.14 3.40
CA THR A 49 -34.13 -25.77 3.43
C THR A 49 -35.41 -25.75 4.27
N ASN A 50 -35.34 -25.10 5.44
CA ASN A 50 -36.53 -24.66 6.17
C ASN A 50 -36.92 -23.28 5.65
N ASP A 51 -38.02 -23.22 4.91
CA ASP A 51 -38.79 -21.99 4.71
C ASP A 51 -39.53 -21.66 6.01
N GLY A 52 -39.01 -20.68 6.75
CA GLY A 52 -39.61 -20.19 7.98
C GLY A 52 -39.28 -18.72 8.16
N GLY A 53 -40.19 -17.86 7.71
CA GLY A 53 -40.04 -16.41 7.78
C GLY A 53 -40.02 -15.86 9.20
N SER A 54 -39.50 -14.63 9.30
CA SER A 54 -40.17 -13.52 9.94
C SER A 54 -39.40 -12.24 9.66
N THR A 55 -40.09 -11.30 9.04
CA THR A 55 -39.76 -9.88 9.04
C THR A 55 -39.59 -9.41 10.49
N SER A 56 -38.50 -8.69 10.75
CA SER A 56 -38.42 -7.79 11.90
C SER A 56 -37.84 -6.48 11.39
N ASP A 57 -38.77 -5.53 11.29
CA ASP A 57 -38.53 -4.13 11.09
C ASP A 57 -37.68 -3.57 12.24
N GLY A 58 -36.77 -2.66 11.90
CA GLY A 58 -36.35 -1.60 12.80
C GLY A 58 -34.87 -1.57 13.12
N GLY A 59 -34.16 -0.65 12.48
CA GLY A 59 -32.83 -0.23 12.90
C GLY A 59 -32.21 0.70 11.87
N SER A 60 -32.38 2.00 12.08
CA SER A 60 -31.83 3.07 11.24
C SER A 60 -30.32 2.91 11.03
N THR A 61 -29.90 2.79 9.78
CA THR A 61 -28.53 3.08 9.36
C THR A 61 -28.54 4.35 8.54
N SER A 62 -27.74 5.30 9.00
CA SER A 62 -27.50 6.59 8.35
C SER A 62 -26.97 6.37 6.94
N ASP A 63 -27.62 7.00 5.98
CA ASP A 63 -27.15 7.15 4.61
C ASP A 63 -25.87 8.01 4.58
N GLY A 64 -24.71 7.35 4.69
CA GLY A 64 -23.43 7.87 4.23
C GLY A 64 -23.15 7.25 2.86
N GLY A 65 -23.54 7.96 1.80
CA GLY A 65 -23.38 7.48 0.43
C GLY A 65 -21.91 7.36 0.03
N SER A 66 -21.52 6.16 -0.37
CA SER A 66 -20.28 5.91 -1.13
C SER A 66 -20.63 5.50 -2.55
N ASN A 67 -19.89 6.09 -3.47
CA ASN A 67 -20.12 6.09 -4.91
C ASN A 67 -20.34 4.70 -5.50
N ALA A 68 -21.39 4.60 -6.32
CA ALA A 68 -21.55 3.54 -7.29
C ALA A 68 -20.65 3.81 -8.50
N GLY A 69 -19.76 2.88 -8.84
CA GLY A 69 -19.05 2.92 -10.12
C GLY A 69 -17.94 1.91 -10.28
N GLY A 70 -18.26 0.65 -10.63
CA GLY A 70 -17.26 -0.30 -11.13
C GLY A 70 -17.68 -1.75 -11.00
N ALA A 71 -17.94 -2.41 -12.13
CA ALA A 71 -18.39 -3.80 -12.19
C ALA A 71 -17.22 -4.79 -12.05
N GLY A 72 -17.17 -5.53 -10.95
CA GLY A 72 -16.33 -6.71 -10.75
C GLY A 72 -16.93 -7.58 -9.65
N GLY A 73 -17.55 -8.71 -10.03
CA GLY A 73 -18.43 -9.52 -9.17
C GLY A 73 -17.74 -10.41 -8.14
N GLY A 74 -16.86 -9.85 -7.31
CA GLY A 74 -16.64 -10.33 -5.94
C GLY A 74 -17.31 -9.32 -5.02
N ALA A 75 -18.03 -9.76 -3.97
CA ALA A 75 -18.40 -8.80 -2.93
C ALA A 75 -17.08 -8.18 -2.46
N ALA A 76 -16.87 -6.88 -2.73
CA ALA A 76 -15.68 -6.19 -2.26
C ALA A 76 -15.61 -6.48 -0.77
N ALA A 77 -14.59 -7.24 -0.35
CA ALA A 77 -14.36 -7.47 1.05
C ALA A 77 -14.30 -6.07 1.68
N THR A 78 -15.07 -5.86 2.76
CA THR A 78 -14.97 -4.58 3.45
C THR A 78 -13.53 -4.41 3.92
N TRP A 79 -13.10 -3.17 4.14
CA TRP A 79 -11.73 -2.91 4.60
C TRP A 79 -11.39 -3.69 5.88
N GLU A 80 -12.34 -3.83 6.79
CA GLU A 80 -12.20 -4.65 7.99
C GLU A 80 -11.99 -6.13 7.66
N ALA A 81 -12.74 -6.66 6.69
CA ALA A 81 -12.57 -8.04 6.25
C ALA A 81 -11.21 -8.27 5.57
N TYR A 82 -10.67 -7.26 4.87
CA TYR A 82 -9.30 -7.28 4.37
C TYR A 82 -8.28 -7.34 5.51
N CYS A 83 -8.38 -6.44 6.50
CA CYS A 83 -7.44 -6.39 7.63
C CYS A 83 -7.45 -7.70 8.43
N ASP A 84 -8.63 -8.25 8.71
CA ASP A 84 -8.77 -9.56 9.39
C ASP A 84 -8.13 -10.70 8.58
N ALA A 85 -8.35 -10.71 7.26
CA ALA A 85 -7.81 -11.75 6.39
C ALA A 85 -6.29 -11.66 6.24
N ARG A 86 -5.74 -10.44 6.14
CA ARG A 86 -4.29 -10.20 6.08
C ARG A 86 -3.62 -10.56 7.40
N ASP A 87 -4.21 -10.22 8.54
CA ASP A 87 -3.69 -10.66 9.85
C ASP A 87 -3.67 -12.18 9.96
N ALA A 88 -4.75 -12.85 9.56
CA ALA A 88 -4.81 -14.30 9.58
C ALA A 88 -3.77 -14.98 8.65
N ALA A 89 -3.44 -14.35 7.53
CA ALA A 89 -2.50 -14.89 6.54
C ALA A 89 -1.03 -14.57 6.86
N CYS A 90 -0.77 -13.34 7.31
CA CYS A 90 0.58 -12.75 7.36
C CYS A 90 0.99 -12.26 8.75
N GLY A 91 0.05 -12.10 9.69
CA GLY A 91 0.27 -11.57 11.03
C GLY A 91 0.53 -10.07 11.01
N LEU A 92 -0.51 -9.27 11.25
CA LEU A 92 -0.37 -7.82 11.37
C LEU A 92 0.01 -7.46 12.81
N ASP A 93 0.78 -6.40 12.98
CA ASP A 93 1.11 -5.89 14.32
C ASP A 93 -0.14 -5.38 15.06
N SER A 94 -1.12 -4.84 14.31
CA SER A 94 -2.40 -4.39 14.84
C SER A 94 -3.48 -4.26 13.76
N VAL A 95 -4.50 -5.12 13.85
CA VAL A 95 -5.71 -5.03 13.01
C VAL A 95 -6.42 -3.69 13.19
N ASP A 96 -6.46 -3.14 14.42
CA ASP A 96 -7.09 -1.85 14.69
C ASP A 96 -6.38 -0.70 13.94
N VAL A 97 -5.05 -0.75 13.81
CA VAL A 97 -4.28 0.25 13.05
C VAL A 97 -4.61 0.14 11.56
N CYS A 98 -4.61 -1.08 11.02
CA CYS A 98 -5.02 -1.33 9.63
C CYS A 98 -6.42 -0.74 9.36
N VAL A 99 -7.41 -1.03 10.22
CA VAL A 99 -8.78 -0.53 10.04
C VAL A 99 -8.84 1.00 10.11
N MET A 100 -8.14 1.63 11.06
CA MET A 100 -8.13 3.10 11.19
C MET A 100 -7.48 3.81 9.99
N GLN A 101 -6.61 3.14 9.24
CA GLN A 101 -5.90 3.73 8.11
C GLN A 101 -6.69 3.67 6.79
N GLU A 102 -7.91 3.16 6.76
CA GLU A 102 -8.71 3.05 5.53
C GLU A 102 -8.78 4.36 4.75
N GLU A 103 -9.19 5.44 5.42
CA GLU A 103 -9.39 6.74 4.77
C GLU A 103 -8.06 7.29 4.25
N CYS A 104 -6.98 7.10 5.01
CA CYS A 104 -5.67 7.56 4.57
C CYS A 104 -5.19 6.76 3.35
N MET A 105 -5.23 5.43 3.39
CA MET A 105 -4.85 4.58 2.27
C MET A 105 -5.62 4.96 1.01
N ARG A 106 -6.95 5.04 1.09
CA ARG A 106 -7.82 5.37 -0.07
C ARG A 106 -7.54 6.76 -0.64
N SER A 107 -7.02 7.68 0.16
CA SER A 107 -6.63 9.01 -0.31
C SER A 107 -5.30 9.01 -1.08
N LEU A 108 -4.46 7.99 -0.85
CA LEU A 108 -3.08 7.90 -1.32
C LEU A 108 -2.96 6.97 -2.53
N VAL A 109 -3.66 5.83 -2.50
CA VAL A 109 -3.63 4.80 -3.54
C VAL A 109 -4.61 5.14 -4.66
N ARG A 110 -4.23 4.86 -5.91
CA ARG A 110 -5.14 5.01 -7.05
C ARG A 110 -6.33 4.05 -6.95
N ASP A 111 -7.51 4.55 -7.28
CA ASP A 111 -8.76 3.75 -7.30
C ASP A 111 -8.66 2.47 -8.14
N ASP A 112 -7.94 2.50 -9.27
CA ASP A 112 -7.79 1.36 -10.18
C ASP A 112 -6.71 0.35 -9.74
N VAL A 113 -5.86 0.73 -8.79
CA VAL A 113 -4.82 -0.10 -8.18
C VAL A 113 -5.33 -0.75 -6.89
N GLU A 114 -6.17 -0.04 -6.13
CA GLU A 114 -6.64 -0.47 -4.80
C GLU A 114 -7.18 -1.90 -4.80
N GLY A 115 -8.19 -2.19 -5.62
CA GLY A 115 -8.82 -3.51 -5.64
C GLY A 115 -7.83 -4.67 -5.92
N PRO A 116 -7.11 -4.65 -7.05
CA PRO A 116 -6.10 -5.66 -7.37
C PRO A 116 -5.00 -5.80 -6.31
N LEU A 117 -4.59 -4.68 -5.72
CA LEU A 117 -3.55 -4.66 -4.68
C LEU A 117 -4.05 -5.36 -3.41
N LEU A 118 -5.23 -5.00 -2.91
CA LEU A 118 -5.81 -5.62 -1.72
C LEU A 118 -6.11 -7.11 -1.94
N GLU A 119 -6.58 -7.50 -3.13
CA GLU A 119 -6.80 -8.91 -3.47
C GLU A 119 -5.48 -9.71 -3.37
N CYS A 120 -4.39 -9.19 -3.92
CA CYS A 120 -3.09 -9.84 -3.80
C CYS A 120 -2.60 -9.89 -2.34
N LEU A 121 -2.64 -8.75 -1.66
CA LEU A 121 -2.17 -8.58 -0.27
C LEU A 121 -2.98 -9.40 0.74
N THR A 122 -4.23 -9.76 0.42
CA THR A 122 -5.04 -10.65 1.28
C THR A 122 -4.41 -12.03 1.42
N THR A 123 -3.64 -12.48 0.42
CA THR A 123 -3.08 -13.85 0.38
C THR A 123 -1.56 -13.91 0.31
N GLN A 124 -0.92 -12.83 -0.14
CA GLN A 124 0.52 -12.73 -0.26
C GLN A 124 1.07 -11.76 0.79
N CYS A 125 2.09 -12.23 1.53
CA CYS A 125 2.77 -11.44 2.55
C CYS A 125 3.96 -10.63 2.00
N SER A 126 4.16 -10.64 0.68
CA SER A 126 5.19 -9.85 0.01
C SER A 126 4.52 -8.71 -0.75
N GLU A 127 4.67 -7.51 -0.22
CA GLU A 127 4.16 -6.28 -0.81
C GLU A 127 4.76 -6.04 -2.20
N ASP A 128 6.08 -6.12 -2.33
CA ASP A 128 6.78 -5.92 -3.60
C ASP A 128 6.25 -6.82 -4.71
N MET A 129 5.97 -8.09 -4.41
CA MET A 129 5.40 -9.02 -5.37
C MET A 129 4.01 -8.58 -5.81
N CYS A 130 3.18 -8.09 -4.89
CA CYS A 130 1.85 -7.59 -5.20
C CYS A 130 1.90 -6.30 -6.02
N ILE A 131 2.72 -5.34 -5.63
CA ILE A 131 2.93 -4.11 -6.41
C ILE A 131 3.38 -4.43 -7.83
N GLN A 132 4.35 -5.33 -7.98
CA GLN A 132 4.83 -5.76 -9.30
C GLN A 132 3.77 -6.49 -10.13
N GLN A 133 2.88 -7.24 -9.48
CA GLN A 133 1.76 -7.89 -10.16
C GLN A 133 0.73 -6.87 -10.62
N VAL A 134 0.31 -5.97 -9.74
CA VAL A 134 -0.68 -4.92 -10.06
C VAL A 134 -0.13 -3.99 -11.15
N TYR A 135 1.15 -3.62 -11.08
CA TYR A 135 1.80 -2.87 -12.14
C TYR A 135 1.69 -3.54 -13.51
N LYS A 136 1.89 -4.87 -13.58
CA LYS A 136 1.79 -5.61 -14.84
C LYS A 136 0.36 -5.68 -15.38
N GLU A 137 -0.63 -5.63 -14.49
CA GLU A 137 -2.04 -5.72 -14.84
C GLU A 137 -2.64 -4.36 -15.22
N VAL A 138 -2.39 -3.35 -14.39
CA VAL A 138 -3.01 -2.01 -14.48
C VAL A 138 -2.14 -1.04 -15.27
N GLY A 139 -0.82 -1.09 -15.07
CA GLY A 139 0.13 -0.13 -15.66
C GLY A 139 0.09 1.26 -15.01
N PHE A 140 0.76 2.21 -15.67
CA PHE A 140 0.80 3.61 -15.24
C PHE A 140 -0.38 4.42 -15.80
N THR A 141 -0.81 5.43 -15.04
CA THR A 141 -1.59 6.54 -15.60
C THR A 141 -0.73 7.39 -16.54
N LYS A 142 -1.35 8.29 -17.29
CA LYS A 142 -0.60 9.23 -18.15
C LYS A 142 0.29 10.16 -17.31
N GLU A 143 -0.22 10.60 -16.17
CA GLU A 143 0.47 11.42 -15.18
C GLU A 143 1.63 10.62 -14.56
N GLY A 144 1.41 9.35 -14.24
CA GLY A 144 2.46 8.45 -13.77
C GLY A 144 3.58 8.22 -14.79
N GLU A 145 3.25 8.01 -16.07
CA GLU A 145 4.26 7.95 -17.14
C GLU A 145 5.05 9.26 -17.27
N ALA A 146 4.37 10.41 -17.13
CA ALA A 146 4.99 11.73 -17.21
C ALA A 146 5.90 12.04 -16.01
N PHE A 147 5.67 11.39 -14.85
CA PHE A 147 6.50 11.52 -13.65
C PHE A 147 7.87 10.85 -13.79
N LEU A 148 7.96 9.73 -14.53
CA LEU A 148 9.17 8.90 -14.58
C LEU A 148 10.41 9.65 -15.08
N GLY A 149 10.27 10.47 -16.13
CA GLY A 149 11.38 11.23 -16.69
C GLY A 149 12.00 12.20 -15.68
N PRO A 150 11.21 13.15 -15.13
CA PRO A 150 11.65 14.04 -14.07
C PRO A 150 12.21 13.33 -12.83
N CYS A 151 11.62 12.18 -12.45
CA CYS A 151 12.14 11.40 -11.33
C CYS A 151 13.54 10.84 -11.61
N MET A 152 13.75 10.21 -12.78
CA MET A 152 15.07 9.70 -13.18
C MET A 152 16.10 10.83 -13.26
N ASP A 153 15.74 11.97 -13.87
CA ASP A 153 16.61 13.15 -13.94
C ASP A 153 16.98 13.66 -12.53
N PHE A 154 16.02 13.62 -11.59
CA PHE A 154 16.25 13.99 -10.20
C PHE A 154 17.20 13.01 -9.49
N THR A 155 16.95 11.70 -9.59
CA THR A 155 17.81 10.68 -8.97
C THR A 155 19.23 10.67 -9.55
N ASP A 156 19.38 10.99 -10.84
CA ASP A 156 20.69 11.16 -11.48
C ASP A 156 21.42 12.41 -10.97
N ALA A 157 20.68 13.51 -10.73
CA ALA A 157 21.24 14.77 -10.22
C ALA A 157 21.53 14.74 -8.71
N CYS A 158 20.79 13.91 -7.96
CA CYS A 158 20.82 13.85 -6.50
C CYS A 158 21.09 12.40 -6.04
N PRO A 159 22.37 11.98 -5.90
CA PRO A 159 22.75 10.60 -5.59
C PRO A 159 22.30 10.07 -4.23
N GLU A 160 21.83 10.95 -3.34
CA GLU A 160 21.27 10.58 -2.04
C GLU A 160 19.77 10.24 -2.11
N ALA A 161 19.11 10.51 -3.25
CA ALA A 161 17.71 10.14 -3.46
C ALA A 161 17.57 8.62 -3.57
N SER A 162 16.51 8.07 -2.96
CA SER A 162 16.15 6.66 -3.14
C SER A 162 15.75 6.41 -4.58
N ASN A 163 16.25 5.31 -5.17
CA ASN A 163 15.81 4.83 -6.48
C ASN A 163 14.35 4.35 -6.47
N ASP A 164 13.81 4.02 -5.29
CA ASP A 164 12.42 3.56 -5.12
C ASP A 164 11.43 4.72 -5.32
N LEU A 165 11.91 5.97 -5.26
CA LEU A 165 11.08 7.14 -5.54
C LEU A 165 10.42 7.07 -6.93
N CYS A 166 11.09 6.46 -7.90
CA CYS A 166 10.57 6.36 -9.26
C CYS A 166 9.61 5.18 -9.47
N SER A 167 9.38 4.34 -8.45
CA SER A 167 8.32 3.31 -8.47
C SER A 167 6.99 3.83 -7.92
N LEU A 168 6.97 4.97 -7.22
CA LEU A 168 5.76 5.58 -6.65
C LEU A 168 4.56 5.69 -7.62
N PRO A 169 4.73 6.00 -8.92
CA PRO A 169 3.60 6.09 -9.85
C PRO A 169 2.80 4.79 -10.05
N VAL A 170 3.34 3.65 -9.61
CA VAL A 170 2.61 2.39 -9.63
C VAL A 170 1.40 2.47 -8.70
N ILE A 171 1.55 3.10 -7.54
CA ILE A 171 0.59 3.01 -6.43
C ILE A 171 -0.11 4.35 -6.20
N LEU A 172 0.66 5.44 -6.23
CA LEU A 172 0.18 6.75 -5.79
C LEU A 172 -0.79 7.38 -6.78
N ALA A 173 -1.82 8.02 -6.24
CA ALA A 173 -2.74 8.84 -6.99
C ALA A 173 -2.03 10.06 -7.62
N ASP A 174 -2.56 10.52 -8.76
CA ASP A 174 -1.91 11.53 -9.59
C ASP A 174 -1.70 12.87 -8.88
N GLU A 175 -2.59 13.22 -7.94
CA GLU A 175 -2.47 14.44 -7.12
C GLU A 175 -1.22 14.41 -6.23
N GLN A 176 -0.91 13.26 -5.67
CA GLN A 176 0.26 13.02 -4.82
C GLN A 176 1.53 13.01 -5.66
N LEU A 177 1.50 12.39 -6.84
CA LEU A 177 2.62 12.42 -7.78
C LEU A 177 2.95 13.85 -8.22
N ALA A 178 1.94 14.69 -8.44
CA ALA A 178 2.14 16.10 -8.75
C ALA A 178 2.87 16.84 -7.61
N GLN A 179 2.50 16.59 -6.35
CA GLN A 179 3.18 17.18 -5.19
C GLN A 179 4.64 16.76 -5.08
N VAL A 180 4.92 15.46 -5.28
CA VAL A 180 6.31 14.95 -5.29
C VAL A 180 7.11 15.58 -6.43
N GLN A 181 6.51 15.71 -7.62
CA GLN A 181 7.18 16.31 -8.77
C GLN A 181 7.50 17.80 -8.56
N GLU A 182 6.67 18.55 -7.83
CA GLU A 182 6.97 19.94 -7.45
C GLU A 182 8.24 20.05 -6.59
N CYS A 183 8.55 19.04 -5.77
CA CYS A 183 9.78 18.99 -5.00
C CYS A 183 11.03 18.91 -5.90
N PHE A 184 10.96 18.24 -7.06
CA PHE A 184 12.11 18.03 -7.96
C PHE A 184 12.62 19.32 -8.60
N ALA A 185 11.82 20.39 -8.59
CA ALA A 185 12.24 21.70 -9.10
C ALA A 185 13.25 22.42 -8.17
N GLN A 186 13.52 21.87 -6.98
CA GLN A 186 14.37 22.47 -5.96
C GLN A 186 15.82 21.93 -6.03
N THR A 187 16.71 22.51 -5.23
CA THR A 187 18.05 21.94 -4.99
C THR A 187 17.94 20.61 -4.22
N CYS A 188 18.86 19.67 -4.43
CA CYS A 188 18.82 18.33 -3.82
C CYS A 188 18.44 18.32 -2.33
N ASP A 189 19.12 19.07 -1.47
CA ASP A 189 18.82 19.08 -0.02
C ASP A 189 17.35 19.49 0.29
N VAL A 190 16.83 20.47 -0.45
CA VAL A 190 15.47 20.99 -0.28
C VAL A 190 14.46 20.02 -0.88
N ALA A 191 14.77 19.45 -2.05
CA ALA A 191 13.93 18.46 -2.72
C ALA A 191 13.81 17.20 -1.87
N LEU A 192 14.93 16.68 -1.33
CA LEU A 192 14.94 15.51 -0.45
C LEU A 192 14.12 15.76 0.82
N THR A 193 14.26 16.93 1.46
CA THR A 193 13.44 17.29 2.64
C THR A 193 11.95 17.39 2.28
N CYS A 194 11.64 17.93 1.09
CA CYS A 194 10.28 18.06 0.58
C CYS A 194 9.64 16.68 0.32
N VAL A 195 10.37 15.82 -0.37
CA VAL A 195 9.96 14.43 -0.66
C VAL A 195 9.82 13.63 0.64
N ASP A 196 10.77 13.74 1.56
CA ASP A 196 10.75 13.05 2.86
C ASP A 196 9.53 13.43 3.70
N SER A 197 9.14 14.71 3.70
CA SER A 197 7.91 15.14 4.38
C SER A 197 6.65 14.57 3.75
N ILE A 198 6.67 14.31 2.44
CA ILE A 198 5.56 13.70 1.72
C ILE A 198 5.53 12.19 2.02
N ILE A 199 6.66 11.50 1.87
CA ILE A 199 6.84 10.06 2.17
C ILE A 199 6.49 9.74 3.62
N SER A 200 6.92 10.57 4.58
CA SER A 200 6.58 10.36 6.00
C SER A 200 5.06 10.33 6.24
N ALA A 201 4.28 11.09 5.46
CA ALA A 201 2.83 11.04 5.56
C ALA A 201 2.24 9.75 4.95
N PHE A 202 2.93 9.14 3.98
CA PHE A 202 2.61 7.79 3.50
C PHE A 202 2.94 6.75 4.58
N ASP A 203 4.14 6.80 5.19
CA ASP A 203 4.56 5.85 6.23
C ASP A 203 3.57 5.80 7.41
N GLU A 204 3.00 6.95 7.79
CA GLU A 204 1.94 7.04 8.83
C GLU A 204 0.67 6.26 8.46
N CYS A 205 0.53 5.92 7.18
CA CYS A 205 -0.60 5.26 6.56
C CYS A 205 -0.23 3.91 5.92
N GLU A 206 0.92 3.31 6.24
CA GLU A 206 1.35 2.02 5.68
C GLU A 206 1.05 0.81 6.56
N GLY A 207 0.47 0.98 7.75
CA GLY A 207 0.16 -0.13 8.67
C GLY A 207 -0.92 -1.12 8.19
N TRP A 208 -1.46 -0.94 6.98
CA TRP A 208 -2.33 -1.89 6.28
C TRP A 208 -1.56 -2.79 5.30
N LEU A 209 -0.32 -2.42 4.96
CA LEU A 209 0.69 -3.25 4.31
C LEU A 209 1.39 -4.05 5.42
#